data_AF-A0A9E3REX6-F1
#
_entry.id   AF-A0A9E3REX6-F1
#
_cell.length_a   1.000
_cell.length_b   1.000
_cell.length_c   1.000
_cell.angle_alpha   90.00
_cell.angle_beta   90.00
_cell.angle_gamma   90.00
#
_symmetry.space_group_name_H-M   'P 1'
#
loop_
_entity.id
_entity.type
_entity.pdbx_description
1 polymer ?
#
loop_
_entity_poly.entity_id
_entity_poly.type
_entity_poly.pdbx_seq_one_letter_code
_entity_poly.pdbx_strand_id
1 'polypeptide(L)'
;PPPPPSLDIAAESYTPDAQALAFWRHTETALGLLPSPDSPRLDRRALSAEGRAERKKLNGWIDGLGQKFDAVPESRALACLLKLYMAAQVKEKTLFGQPNPKRKEAFLDAFALLSGEALAAGHAAVWFELDGPETVKHLQAGLEQLQDYLQFCARGTLDPTSPEAAAQFLGL
;
A
#
# COMPACT_ATOMS: atom_id res chain seq x y z
N PRO A 1 8.82 -30.48 -12.48
CA PRO A 1 8.41 -29.54 -11.41
C PRO A 1 6.89 -29.40 -11.44
N PRO A 2 6.17 -29.43 -10.31
CA PRO A 2 4.78 -29.02 -10.32
C PRO A 2 4.69 -27.54 -10.75
N PRO A 3 3.64 -27.13 -11.47
CA PRO A 3 3.41 -25.72 -11.74
C PRO A 3 3.32 -24.95 -10.41
N PRO A 4 3.76 -23.69 -10.35
CA PRO A 4 3.51 -22.86 -9.19
C PRO A 4 1.98 -22.83 -8.93
N PRO A 5 1.55 -22.81 -7.66
CA PRO A 5 0.14 -22.61 -7.37
C PRO A 5 -0.28 -21.31 -8.04
N SER A 6 -1.20 -21.41 -9.01
CA SER A 6 -1.89 -20.24 -9.56
C SER A 6 -2.52 -19.54 -8.37
N LEU A 7 -2.24 -18.24 -8.20
CA LEU A 7 -3.13 -17.36 -7.45
C LEU A 7 -4.40 -17.23 -8.30
N ASP A 8 -5.14 -18.33 -8.43
CA ASP A 8 -6.54 -18.29 -8.80
C ASP A 8 -7.23 -17.61 -7.62
N ILE A 9 -7.14 -16.27 -7.62
CA ILE A 9 -8.13 -15.43 -6.98
C ILE A 9 -9.42 -15.84 -7.68
N ALA A 10 -10.08 -16.85 -7.10
CA ALA A 10 -11.35 -17.32 -7.56
C ALA A 10 -12.21 -16.07 -7.70
N ALA A 11 -12.65 -15.80 -8.92
CA ALA A 11 -13.65 -14.80 -9.22
C ALA A 11 -15.01 -15.25 -8.65
N GLU A 12 -15.04 -15.61 -7.36
CA GLU A 12 -16.24 -15.47 -6.57
C GLU A 12 -16.69 -14.02 -6.78
N SER A 13 -17.96 -13.85 -7.11
CA SER A 13 -18.55 -12.56 -7.39
C SER A 13 -18.43 -11.69 -6.13
N TYR A 14 -17.31 -10.98 -6.00
CA TYR A 14 -17.05 -10.08 -4.91
C TYR A 14 -18.19 -9.07 -4.86
N THR A 15 -18.94 -9.14 -3.77
CA THR A 15 -20.05 -8.24 -3.51
C THR A 15 -19.64 -7.40 -2.31
N PRO A 16 -19.18 -6.15 -2.52
CA PRO A 16 -18.75 -5.31 -1.42
C PRO A 16 -19.93 -5.06 -0.49
N ASP A 17 -19.69 -5.18 0.82
CA ASP A 17 -20.69 -4.80 1.81
C ASP A 17 -20.89 -3.27 1.85
N ALA A 18 -21.81 -2.81 2.71
CA ALA A 18 -22.12 -1.39 2.81
C ALA A 18 -20.91 -0.54 3.27
N GLN A 19 -20.00 -1.10 4.09
CA GLN A 19 -18.83 -0.38 4.59
C GLN A 19 -17.73 -0.30 3.52
N ALA A 20 -17.48 -1.40 2.80
CA ALA A 20 -16.58 -1.44 1.65
C ALA A 20 -17.06 -0.49 0.55
N LEU A 21 -18.35 -0.45 0.25
CA LEU A 21 -18.94 0.52 -0.68
C LEU A 21 -18.75 1.98 -0.22
N ALA A 22 -18.96 2.25 1.06
CA ALA A 22 -18.76 3.60 1.62
C ALA A 22 -17.29 4.03 1.56
N PHE A 23 -16.37 3.10 1.82
CA PHE A 23 -14.94 3.29 1.66
C PHE A 23 -14.58 3.59 0.20
N TRP A 24 -15.03 2.77 -0.75
CA TRP A 24 -14.68 2.98 -2.16
C TRP A 24 -15.21 4.30 -2.71
N ARG A 25 -16.43 4.71 -2.36
CA ARG A 25 -16.96 6.05 -2.72
C ARG A 25 -16.13 7.18 -2.11
N HIS A 26 -15.66 7.00 -0.88
CA HIS A 26 -14.76 7.97 -0.25
C HIS A 26 -13.43 8.07 -0.99
N THR A 27 -12.84 6.93 -1.36
CA THR A 27 -11.60 6.86 -2.15
C THR A 27 -11.75 7.51 -3.52
N GLU A 28 -12.81 7.18 -4.27
CA GLU A 28 -13.13 7.79 -5.57
C GLU A 28 -13.23 9.32 -5.49
N THR A 29 -13.87 9.83 -4.43
CA THR A 29 -14.01 11.28 -4.17
C THR A 29 -12.65 11.90 -3.83
N ALA A 30 -11.88 11.28 -2.93
CA ALA A 30 -10.59 11.79 -2.47
C ALA A 30 -9.54 11.85 -3.59
N LEU A 31 -9.59 10.86 -4.48
CA LEU A 31 -8.72 10.75 -5.66
C LEU A 31 -9.22 11.58 -6.85
N GLY A 32 -10.40 12.20 -6.75
CA GLY A 32 -10.96 13.03 -7.81
C GLY A 32 -11.33 12.26 -9.08
N LEU A 33 -11.60 10.95 -8.95
CA LEU A 33 -12.02 10.10 -10.08
C LEU A 33 -13.49 10.36 -10.46
N LEU A 34 -14.29 10.80 -9.49
CA LEU A 34 -15.62 11.32 -9.76
C LEU A 34 -15.47 12.73 -10.35
N PRO A 35 -16.05 13.01 -11.52
CA PRO A 35 -16.06 14.37 -12.05
C PRO A 35 -16.78 15.27 -11.04
N SER A 36 -16.12 16.36 -10.63
CA SER A 36 -16.86 17.47 -10.04
C SER A 36 -17.80 18.00 -11.11
N PRO A 37 -19.09 18.25 -10.82
CA PRO A 37 -20.01 18.83 -11.81
C PRO A 37 -19.49 20.17 -12.38
N ASP A 38 -18.60 20.86 -11.65
CA ASP A 38 -18.11 22.19 -11.97
C ASP A 38 -16.62 22.26 -12.37
N SER A 39 -15.93 21.13 -12.57
CA SER A 39 -14.50 21.18 -12.89
C SER A 39 -14.04 20.07 -13.85
N PRO A 40 -13.34 20.41 -14.94
CA PRO A 40 -12.71 19.42 -15.80
C PRO A 40 -11.70 18.60 -14.99
N ARG A 41 -11.60 17.31 -15.31
CA ARG A 41 -10.60 16.42 -14.72
C ARG A 41 -9.22 17.04 -14.93
N LEU A 42 -8.54 17.37 -13.84
CA LEU A 42 -7.13 17.70 -13.91
C LEU A 42 -6.41 16.41 -14.30
N ASP A 43 -5.60 16.45 -15.36
CA ASP A 43 -4.65 15.41 -15.81
C ASP A 43 -3.55 15.18 -14.74
N ARG A 44 -3.97 14.84 -13.52
CA ARG A 44 -3.10 14.63 -12.37
C ARG A 44 -3.27 13.20 -11.91
N ARG A 45 -2.16 12.47 -11.88
CA ARG A 45 -2.02 11.20 -11.15
C ARG A 45 -2.55 11.40 -9.74
N ALA A 46 -3.61 10.70 -9.41
CA ALA A 46 -4.32 10.80 -8.15
C ALA A 46 -3.45 10.30 -6.98
N LEU A 47 -2.57 9.33 -7.25
CA LEU A 47 -1.62 8.77 -6.30
C LEU A 47 -0.24 9.42 -6.37
N SER A 48 -0.10 10.60 -6.98
CA SER A 48 1.20 11.27 -7.07
C SER A 48 1.83 11.50 -5.70
N ALA A 49 3.08 11.04 -5.55
CA ALA A 49 3.98 11.36 -4.45
C ALA A 49 5.17 12.23 -4.92
N GLU A 50 5.01 12.92 -6.06
CA GLU A 50 6.04 13.77 -6.65
C GLU A 50 6.15 15.10 -5.91
N GLY A 51 6.92 15.09 -4.83
CA GLY A 51 7.19 16.30 -4.06
C GLY A 51 6.77 16.19 -2.61
N ARG A 52 7.15 17.20 -1.83
CA ARG A 52 6.88 17.21 -0.39
C ARG A 52 5.40 17.46 -0.07
N ALA A 53 4.73 18.30 -0.86
CA ALA A 53 3.34 18.67 -0.61
C ALA A 53 2.40 17.51 -0.92
N GLU A 54 2.66 16.83 -2.03
CA GLU A 54 1.94 15.66 -2.54
C GLU A 54 2.06 14.49 -1.56
N ARG A 55 3.28 14.17 -1.12
CA ARG A 55 3.50 13.15 -0.07
C ARG A 55 2.82 13.50 1.25
N LYS A 56 2.84 14.77 1.66
CA LYS A 56 2.16 15.20 2.89
C LYS A 56 0.63 15.03 2.76
N LYS A 57 0.06 15.40 1.61
CA LYS A 57 -1.37 15.21 1.32
C LYS A 57 -1.73 13.72 1.33
N LEU A 58 -0.93 12.89 0.67
CA LEU A 58 -1.17 11.45 0.57
C LEU A 58 -1.08 10.77 1.95
N ASN A 59 -0.05 11.08 2.75
CA ASN A 59 0.04 10.59 4.14
C ASN A 59 -1.15 11.01 4.99
N GLY A 60 -1.55 12.29 4.93
CA GLY A 60 -2.70 12.77 5.71
C GLY A 60 -4.01 12.09 5.32
N TRP A 61 -4.17 11.71 4.05
CA TRP A 61 -5.31 10.92 3.61
C TRP A 61 -5.24 9.47 4.11
N ILE A 62 -4.08 8.81 4.00
CA ILE A 62 -3.86 7.45 4.51
C ILE A 62 -4.16 7.37 6.02
N ASP A 63 -3.66 8.33 6.80
CA ASP A 63 -3.92 8.38 8.24
C ASP A 63 -5.42 8.54 8.55
N GLY A 64 -6.15 9.29 7.69
CA GLY A 64 -7.60 9.43 7.77
C GLY A 64 -8.37 8.14 7.42
N LEU A 65 -7.84 7.29 6.53
CA LEU A 65 -8.43 5.99 6.23
C LEU A 65 -8.45 5.09 7.48
N GLY A 66 -7.32 5.03 8.20
CA GLY A 66 -7.18 4.25 9.43
C GLY A 66 -8.03 4.76 10.60
N GLN A 67 -8.56 5.97 10.55
CA GLN A 67 -9.49 6.49 11.57
C GLN A 67 -10.96 6.22 11.22
N LYS A 68 -11.28 6.19 9.92
CA LYS A 68 -12.67 6.15 9.44
C LYS A 68 -13.13 4.77 8.98
N PHE A 69 -12.19 3.94 8.52
CA PHE A 69 -12.44 2.66 7.87
C PHE A 69 -11.45 1.60 8.38
N ASP A 70 -11.12 1.62 9.67
CA ASP A 70 -10.16 0.69 10.29
C ASP A 70 -10.60 -0.78 10.25
N ALA A 71 -11.91 -1.01 10.28
CA ALA A 71 -12.56 -2.31 10.19
C ALA A 71 -12.76 -2.80 8.75
N VAL A 72 -12.51 -1.95 7.74
CA VAL A 72 -12.68 -2.31 6.33
C VAL A 72 -11.37 -2.91 5.79
N PRO A 73 -11.35 -4.19 5.38
CA PRO A 73 -10.12 -4.81 4.90
C PRO A 73 -9.47 -4.11 3.72
N GLU A 74 -10.26 -3.65 2.76
CA GLU A 74 -9.78 -2.93 1.58
C GLU A 74 -9.13 -1.60 1.94
N SER A 75 -9.62 -0.93 2.99
CA SER A 75 -9.01 0.30 3.51
C SER A 75 -7.63 0.02 4.09
N ARG A 76 -7.51 -1.03 4.92
CA ARG A 76 -6.21 -1.46 5.47
C ARG A 76 -5.25 -1.89 4.36
N ALA A 77 -5.73 -2.67 3.40
CA ALA A 77 -4.92 -3.15 2.28
C ALA A 77 -4.45 -1.99 1.38
N LEU A 78 -5.32 -1.04 1.06
CA LEU A 78 -4.94 0.16 0.31
C LEU A 78 -3.94 1.00 1.08
N ALA A 79 -4.14 1.22 2.38
CA ALA A 79 -3.20 1.92 3.23
C ALA A 79 -1.83 1.23 3.26
N CYS A 80 -1.79 -0.10 3.38
CA CYS A 80 -0.56 -0.90 3.30
C CYS A 80 0.20 -0.66 1.99
N LEU A 81 -0.48 -0.83 0.85
CA LEU A 81 0.12 -0.64 -0.47
C LEU A 81 0.62 0.80 -0.68
N LEU A 82 -0.14 1.80 -0.23
CA LEU A 82 0.27 3.20 -0.31
C LEU A 82 1.49 3.50 0.57
N LYS A 83 1.54 2.93 1.79
CA LYS A 83 2.71 3.08 2.67
C LYS A 83 3.94 2.38 2.08
N LEU A 84 3.81 1.22 1.45
CA LEU A 84 4.90 0.56 0.72
C LEU A 84 5.40 1.43 -0.44
N TYR A 85 4.48 1.93 -1.27
CA TYR A 85 4.77 2.84 -2.38
C TYR A 85 5.52 4.10 -1.91
N MET A 86 5.15 4.66 -0.75
CA MET A 86 5.80 5.84 -0.19
C MET A 86 7.15 5.51 0.47
N ALA A 87 7.27 4.38 1.16
CA ALA A 87 8.50 3.92 1.78
C ALA A 87 9.61 3.66 0.75
N ALA A 88 9.24 3.06 -0.39
CA ALA A 88 10.15 2.80 -1.52
C ALA A 88 10.80 4.08 -2.09
N GLN A 89 10.11 5.21 -2.01
CA GLN A 89 10.60 6.51 -2.47
C GLN A 89 11.54 7.20 -1.46
N VAL A 90 11.63 6.71 -0.23
CA VAL A 90 12.60 7.20 0.75
C VAL A 90 13.98 6.67 0.36
N LYS A 91 14.98 7.57 0.27
CA LYS A 91 16.36 7.21 -0.06
C LYS A 91 16.88 6.12 0.88
N GLU A 92 17.52 5.08 0.33
CA GLU A 92 18.15 3.98 1.09
C GLU A 92 19.24 4.45 2.04
N LYS A 93 20.07 5.37 1.53
CA LYS A 93 21.20 5.93 2.25
C LYS A 93 21.00 7.43 2.46
N THR A 94 21.52 7.90 3.58
CA THR A 94 21.69 9.31 3.86
C THR A 94 22.74 9.92 2.91
N LEU A 95 22.91 11.24 2.95
CA LEU A 95 23.95 11.93 2.18
C LEU A 95 25.37 11.47 2.52
N PHE A 96 25.57 10.83 3.69
CA PHE A 96 26.85 10.32 4.15
C PHE A 96 27.00 8.80 3.95
N GLY A 97 26.14 8.18 3.14
CA GLY A 97 26.22 6.75 2.80
C GLY A 97 25.72 5.78 3.87
N GLN A 98 25.35 6.28 5.06
CA GLN A 98 24.77 5.48 6.13
C GLN A 98 23.32 5.08 5.81
N PRO A 99 22.82 3.91 6.27
CA PRO A 99 21.42 3.53 6.14
C PRO A 99 20.48 4.63 6.65
N ASN A 100 19.38 4.86 5.94
CA ASN A 100 18.42 5.89 6.31
C ASN A 100 17.38 5.35 7.32
N PRO A 101 17.39 5.79 8.60
CA PRO A 101 16.47 5.28 9.61
C PRO A 101 15.00 5.55 9.25
N LYS A 102 14.72 6.67 8.57
CA LYS A 102 13.36 7.01 8.12
C LYS A 102 12.78 6.03 7.10
N ARG A 103 13.65 5.37 6.31
CA ARG A 103 13.19 4.34 5.38
C ARG A 103 12.74 3.10 6.16
N LYS A 104 13.50 2.70 7.19
CA LYS A 104 13.15 1.58 8.06
C LYS A 104 11.82 1.84 8.77
N GLU A 105 11.66 3.01 9.38
CA GLU A 105 10.42 3.43 10.03
C GLU A 105 9.23 3.40 9.04
N ALA A 106 9.42 3.90 7.82
CA ALA A 106 8.36 3.89 6.81
C ALA A 106 7.95 2.46 6.38
N PHE A 107 8.90 1.52 6.28
CA PHE A 107 8.58 0.11 6.01
C PHE A 107 7.94 -0.58 7.22
N LEU A 108 8.36 -0.24 8.44
CA LEU A 108 7.74 -0.77 9.66
C LEU A 108 6.25 -0.36 9.73
N ASP A 109 5.96 0.91 9.46
CA ASP A 109 4.58 1.42 9.39
C ASP A 109 3.75 0.72 8.31
N ALA A 110 4.37 0.36 7.19
CA ALA A 110 3.69 -0.37 6.11
C ALA A 110 3.41 -1.83 6.52
N PHE A 111 4.40 -2.51 7.11
CA PHE A 111 4.27 -3.90 7.55
C PHE A 111 3.26 -4.08 8.68
N ALA A 112 3.10 -3.08 9.53
CA ALA A 112 2.07 -3.06 10.58
C ALA A 112 0.62 -3.12 10.01
N LEU A 113 0.44 -2.85 8.71
CA LEU A 113 -0.85 -2.91 8.02
C LEU A 113 -1.05 -4.22 7.24
N LEU A 114 -0.10 -5.15 7.27
CA LEU A 114 -0.25 -6.44 6.61
C LEU A 114 -1.44 -7.21 7.19
N SER A 115 -2.19 -7.86 6.30
CA SER A 115 -3.30 -8.75 6.65
C SER A 115 -3.28 -9.99 5.75
N GLY A 116 -3.96 -11.05 6.20
CA GLY A 116 -4.14 -12.28 5.42
C GLY A 116 -5.19 -12.16 4.30
N GLU A 117 -5.75 -10.98 4.06
CA GLU A 117 -6.89 -10.78 3.16
C GLU A 117 -6.43 -10.47 1.73
N ALA A 118 -5.99 -11.52 1.03
CA ALA A 118 -5.43 -11.42 -0.32
C ALA A 118 -6.38 -10.75 -1.34
N LEU A 119 -7.69 -11.00 -1.23
CA LEU A 119 -8.70 -10.38 -2.12
C LEU A 119 -8.75 -8.86 -1.95
N ALA A 120 -8.74 -8.38 -0.71
CA ALA A 120 -8.75 -6.94 -0.40
C ALA A 120 -7.50 -6.24 -0.96
N ALA A 121 -6.34 -6.90 -0.87
CA ALA A 121 -5.10 -6.42 -1.49
C ALA A 121 -5.20 -6.39 -3.02
N GLY A 122 -5.79 -7.41 -3.64
CA GLY A 122 -6.04 -7.44 -5.08
C GLY A 122 -6.92 -6.27 -5.55
N HIS A 123 -8.03 -6.01 -4.86
CA HIS A 123 -8.91 -4.88 -5.18
C HIS A 123 -8.23 -3.52 -4.99
N ALA A 124 -7.42 -3.38 -3.95
CA ALA A 124 -6.64 -2.16 -3.73
C ALA A 124 -5.55 -1.95 -4.80
N ALA A 125 -4.92 -3.02 -5.27
CA ALA A 125 -3.85 -2.94 -6.26
C ALA A 125 -4.32 -2.37 -7.61
N VAL A 126 -5.58 -2.63 -8.01
CA VAL A 126 -6.18 -2.09 -9.24
C VAL A 126 -6.05 -0.56 -9.32
N TRP A 127 -6.08 0.13 -8.19
CA TRP A 127 -5.95 1.60 -8.16
C TRP A 127 -4.58 2.11 -8.60
N PHE A 128 -3.52 1.34 -8.36
CA PHE A 128 -2.18 1.68 -8.84
C PHE A 128 -2.07 1.48 -10.35
N GLU A 129 -2.73 0.43 -10.87
CA GLU A 129 -2.80 0.17 -12.30
C GLU A 129 -3.59 1.26 -13.04
N LEU A 130 -4.72 1.69 -12.47
CA LEU A 130 -5.53 2.78 -13.01
C LEU A 130 -4.81 4.15 -12.98
N ASP A 131 -3.96 4.39 -11.98
CA ASP A 131 -3.18 5.64 -11.88
C ASP A 131 -2.04 5.70 -12.91
N GLY A 132 -1.47 4.55 -13.27
CA GLY A 132 -0.60 4.40 -14.43
C GLY A 132 0.78 3.78 -14.16
N PRO A 133 1.60 3.58 -15.21
CA PRO A 133 2.78 2.73 -15.17
C PRO A 133 3.89 3.21 -14.23
N GLU A 134 4.06 4.53 -14.06
CA GLU A 134 5.04 5.07 -13.12
C GLU A 134 4.68 4.75 -11.66
N THR A 135 3.39 4.78 -11.33
CA THR A 135 2.89 4.46 -10.00
C THR A 135 3.06 2.97 -9.70
N VAL A 136 2.78 2.11 -10.68
CA VAL A 136 3.05 0.67 -10.62
C VAL A 136 4.53 0.39 -10.37
N LYS A 137 5.43 1.02 -11.14
CA LYS A 137 6.89 0.83 -11.00
C LYS A 137 7.39 1.17 -9.59
N HIS A 138 6.90 2.24 -8.99
CA HIS A 138 7.27 2.61 -7.63
C HIS A 138 6.67 1.68 -6.58
N LEU A 139 5.45 1.20 -6.78
CA LEU A 139 4.86 0.19 -5.90
C LEU A 139 5.67 -1.11 -5.94
N GLN A 140 6.12 -1.55 -7.13
CA GLN A 140 6.94 -2.75 -7.29
C GLN A 140 8.20 -2.73 -6.41
N ALA A 141 8.90 -1.60 -6.34
CA ALA A 141 10.07 -1.47 -5.46
C ALA A 141 9.72 -1.64 -3.96
N GLY A 142 8.51 -1.25 -3.54
CA GLY A 142 8.02 -1.51 -2.19
C GLY A 142 7.63 -2.98 -1.97
N LEU A 143 7.04 -3.61 -2.99
CA LEU A 143 6.66 -5.03 -2.97
C LEU A 143 7.87 -5.96 -2.98
N GLU A 144 8.98 -5.60 -3.62
CA GLU A 144 10.25 -6.33 -3.55
C GLU A 144 10.76 -6.40 -2.09
N GLN A 145 10.71 -5.28 -1.36
CA GLN A 145 11.08 -5.26 0.05
C GLN A 145 10.13 -6.11 0.91
N LEU A 146 8.83 -6.10 0.60
CA LEU A 146 7.85 -6.98 1.26
C LEU A 146 8.14 -8.45 0.97
N GLN A 147 8.49 -8.80 -0.27
CA GLN A 147 8.85 -10.16 -0.64
C GLN A 147 10.07 -10.66 0.14
N ASP A 148 11.11 -9.85 0.28
CA ASP A 148 12.28 -10.16 1.09
C ASP A 148 11.92 -10.39 2.56
N TYR A 149 11.02 -9.57 3.10
CA TYR A 149 10.49 -9.73 4.46
C TYR A 149 9.73 -11.04 4.62
N LEU A 150 8.80 -11.36 3.70
CA LEU A 150 8.05 -12.61 3.75
C LEU A 150 8.96 -13.84 3.64
N GLN A 151 10.01 -13.78 2.81
CA GLN A 151 11.02 -14.84 2.75
C GLN A 151 11.84 -14.96 4.03
N PHE A 152 12.19 -13.83 4.66
CA PHE A 152 12.82 -13.82 5.98
C PHE A 152 11.92 -14.50 7.03
N CYS A 153 10.64 -14.14 7.10
CA CYS A 153 9.69 -14.77 8.01
C CYS A 153 9.53 -16.26 7.73
N ALA A 154 9.41 -16.66 6.46
CA ALA A 154 9.28 -18.06 6.07
C ALA A 154 10.51 -18.89 6.50
N ARG A 155 11.73 -18.37 6.34
CA ARG A 155 12.96 -19.04 6.79
C ARG A 155 13.04 -19.17 8.31
N GLY A 156 12.52 -18.18 9.04
CA GLY A 156 12.52 -18.15 10.51
C GLY A 156 11.30 -18.79 11.15
N THR A 157 10.32 -19.25 10.37
CA THR A 157 8.98 -19.66 10.86
C THR A 157 8.34 -18.56 11.74
N LEU A 158 8.50 -17.30 11.33
CA LEU A 158 7.97 -16.12 12.03
C LEU A 158 6.61 -15.73 11.46
N ASP A 159 5.77 -15.13 12.30
CA ASP A 159 4.52 -14.50 11.87
C ASP A 159 4.84 -13.19 11.10
N PRO A 160 4.48 -13.07 9.81
CA PRO A 160 4.72 -11.84 9.05
C PRO A 160 3.91 -10.64 9.53
N THR A 161 2.86 -10.84 10.34
CA THR A 161 2.06 -9.75 10.92
C THR A 161 2.57 -9.30 12.30
N SER A 162 3.58 -9.97 12.84
CA SER A 162 4.20 -9.61 14.12
C SER A 162 5.07 -8.35 13.97
N PRO A 163 4.86 -7.33 14.83
CA PRO A 163 5.74 -6.16 14.90
C PRO A 163 7.19 -6.52 15.21
N GLU A 164 7.43 -7.56 16.02
CA GLU A 164 8.76 -8.03 16.39
C GLU A 164 9.51 -8.61 15.19
N ALA A 165 8.82 -9.40 14.34
CA ALA A 165 9.42 -9.95 13.12
C ALA A 165 9.83 -8.84 12.15
N ALA A 166 8.98 -7.82 11.99
CA ALA A 166 9.26 -6.66 11.16
C ALA A 166 10.46 -5.84 11.68
N ALA A 167 10.53 -5.60 12.99
CA ALA A 167 11.66 -4.92 13.63
C ALA A 167 12.96 -5.70 13.44
N GLN A 168 12.93 -7.02 13.65
CA GLN A 168 14.09 -7.89 13.46
C GLN A 168 14.60 -7.87 12.01
N PHE A 169 13.70 -7.93 11.03
CA PHE A 169 14.06 -7.86 9.61
C PHE A 169 14.72 -6.51 9.25
N LEU A 170 14.17 -5.42 9.76
CA LEU A 170 14.67 -4.07 9.50
C LEU A 170 15.92 -3.72 10.32
N GLY A 171 16.29 -4.55 11.30
CA GLY A 171 17.39 -4.30 12.23
C GLY A 171 17.15 -3.04 13.06
N LEU A 172 15.99 -3.00 13.72
CA LEU A 172 15.55 -2.00 14.69
C LEU A 172 15.59 -2.55 16.10
#